data_AF-A0A951E9H3-F1
#
_entry.id   AF-A0A951E9H3-F1
#
_cell.length_a   1.000
_cell.length_b   1.000
_cell.length_c   1.000
_cell.angle_alpha   90.00
_cell.angle_beta   90.00
_cell.angle_gamma   90.00
#
_symmetry.space_group_name_H-M   'P 1'
#
loop_
_entity.id
_entity.type
_entity.pdbx_description
1 polymer ?
#
loop_
_entity_poly.entity_id
_entity_poly.type
_entity_poly.pdbx_seq_one_letter_code
_entity_poly.pdbx_strand_id
1 'polypeptide(L)'
;MAARADLVAAYTECKTRGDEISCEQISDSVAELDTALRAAGVRGRLTPLDPPPKPVKRSTRRRQDAPDLPRRPVDKRTVGRVFAGQYRPSTFLTLTLDSYGRVDSDGAAIDPERYDYRRAARDAIHFSALLDRFWQNTRRCVGWDVQYFGTVEPQKRGAPHFHTAIRGAIPRAELRTITAATYHQVWWPPHNDPVYGGQRLPRWDPRAKAFTDPETGTALPSWDHACQQLTEPAHVVRFGDQVHVKGILGGTEEAGRHIGYLTKYLSKSISQAAGLTEHATDAQRDHARRLHAELQITPCSPRCPIWLLYGIQPKGARPATIPGRCKGRAHQLQHLGIAGRRILVSRKWSNKTLDDHRAERATFVRQLLEQAGIQPSHGPEDGPYLWERTAPADPDIPPRPVLLMQAVAERQRWKAEYTAAQLATGDPPLALNYSAAGDQASPGRTSANQSMAA
;
A
#
# COMPACT_ATOMS: atom_id res chain seq x y z
N MET A 1 16.31 13.79 -37.97
CA MET A 1 15.62 12.50 -37.73
C MET A 1 16.37 11.32 -38.36
N ALA A 2 16.76 11.36 -39.64
CA ALA A 2 17.56 10.29 -40.27
C ALA A 2 18.87 9.98 -39.54
N ALA A 3 19.71 11.00 -39.29
CA ALA A 3 20.97 10.86 -38.54
C ALA A 3 20.79 10.23 -37.13
N ARG A 4 19.65 10.46 -36.48
CA ARG A 4 19.34 9.84 -35.19
C ARG A 4 19.06 8.34 -35.34
N ALA A 5 18.36 7.95 -36.41
CA ALA A 5 18.10 6.56 -36.70
C ALA A 5 19.40 5.80 -37.00
N ASP A 6 20.32 6.43 -37.72
CA ASP A 6 21.64 5.86 -38.03
C ASP A 6 22.47 5.65 -36.76
N LEU A 7 22.50 6.64 -35.86
CA LEU A 7 23.16 6.50 -34.55
C LEU A 7 22.53 5.41 -33.67
N VAL A 8 21.20 5.26 -33.69
CA VAL A 8 20.51 4.17 -32.97
C VAL A 8 20.88 2.80 -33.56
N ALA A 9 21.01 2.69 -34.87
CA ALA A 9 21.44 1.45 -35.53
C ALA A 9 22.89 1.10 -35.16
N ALA A 10 23.81 2.09 -35.24
CA ALA A 10 25.20 1.92 -34.84
C ALA A 10 25.34 1.54 -33.36
N TYR A 11 24.56 2.18 -32.47
CA TYR A 11 24.50 1.83 -31.05
C TYR A 11 24.10 0.37 -30.84
N THR A 12 23.10 -0.11 -31.58
CA THR A 12 22.61 -1.49 -31.49
C THR A 12 23.68 -2.49 -31.94
N GLU A 13 24.45 -2.15 -32.98
CA GLU A 13 25.56 -2.96 -33.46
C GLU A 13 26.73 -3.02 -32.47
N CYS A 14 27.14 -1.87 -31.91
CA CYS A 14 28.17 -1.82 -30.86
C CYS A 14 27.76 -2.65 -29.63
N LYS A 15 26.50 -2.56 -29.22
CA LYS A 15 25.95 -3.34 -28.10
C LYS A 15 25.97 -4.83 -28.37
N THR A 16 25.72 -5.25 -29.61
CA THR A 16 25.77 -6.65 -30.02
C THR A 16 27.20 -7.20 -30.00
N ARG A 17 28.18 -6.36 -30.30
CA ARG A 17 29.61 -6.71 -30.30
C ARG A 17 30.27 -6.60 -28.92
N GLY A 18 29.58 -6.03 -27.92
CA GLY A 18 30.13 -5.82 -26.58
C GLY A 18 31.15 -4.68 -26.49
N ASP A 19 31.12 -3.75 -27.44
CA ASP A 19 32.04 -2.60 -27.46
C ASP A 19 31.46 -1.45 -26.63
N GLU A 20 31.79 -1.45 -25.33
CA GLU A 20 31.27 -0.49 -24.36
C GLU A 20 31.72 0.96 -24.65
N ILE A 21 32.95 1.15 -25.14
CA ILE A 21 33.53 2.47 -25.42
C ILE A 21 32.77 3.13 -26.56
N SER A 22 32.56 2.41 -27.67
CA SER A 22 31.80 2.93 -28.81
C SER A 22 30.33 3.17 -28.44
N CYS A 23 29.74 2.35 -27.56
CA CYS A 23 28.37 2.57 -27.06
C CYS A 23 28.24 3.90 -26.30
N GLU A 24 29.21 4.24 -25.44
CA GLU A 24 29.21 5.49 -24.68
C GLU A 24 29.33 6.71 -25.61
N GLN A 25 30.27 6.67 -26.56
CA GLN A 25 30.45 7.75 -27.54
C GLN A 25 29.20 8.00 -28.41
N ILE A 26 28.53 6.92 -28.82
CA ILE A 26 27.28 7.04 -29.60
C ILE A 26 26.15 7.56 -28.71
N SER A 27 26.11 7.18 -27.42
CA SER A 27 25.13 7.70 -26.47
C SER A 27 25.24 9.21 -26.29
N ASP A 28 26.46 9.73 -26.14
CA ASP A 28 26.72 11.16 -26.04
C ASP A 28 26.29 11.91 -27.31
N SER A 29 26.67 11.37 -28.47
CA SER A 29 26.28 11.91 -29.78
C SER A 29 24.75 11.98 -29.96
N VAL A 30 24.03 10.96 -29.47
CA VAL A 30 22.56 10.94 -29.50
C VAL A 30 21.96 11.95 -28.52
N ALA A 31 22.57 12.16 -27.36
CA ALA A 31 22.11 13.16 -26.38
C ALA A 31 22.25 14.59 -26.91
N GLU A 32 23.35 14.91 -27.58
CA GLU A 32 23.55 16.17 -28.28
C GLU A 32 22.53 16.36 -29.40
N LEU A 33 22.34 15.33 -30.23
CA LEU A 33 21.37 15.36 -31.32
C LEU A 33 19.92 15.50 -30.81
N ASP A 34 19.56 14.84 -29.72
CA ASP A 34 18.24 14.97 -29.08
C ASP A 34 18.02 16.40 -28.55
N THR A 35 19.07 17.06 -28.07
CA THR A 35 19.02 18.47 -27.64
C THR A 35 18.78 19.39 -28.85
N ALA A 36 19.51 19.18 -29.95
CA ALA A 36 19.34 19.92 -31.19
C ALA A 36 17.93 19.71 -31.80
N LEU A 37 17.41 18.48 -31.80
CA LEU A 37 16.07 18.17 -32.30
C LEU A 37 14.97 18.85 -31.49
N ARG A 38 15.12 18.95 -30.16
CA ARG A 38 14.18 19.71 -29.31
C ARG A 38 14.24 21.21 -29.58
N ALA A 39 15.44 21.77 -29.73
CA ALA A 39 15.63 23.18 -30.10
C ALA A 39 15.01 23.50 -31.47
N ALA A 40 15.08 22.56 -32.42
CA ALA A 40 14.45 22.66 -33.73
C ALA A 40 12.91 22.42 -33.74
N GLY A 41 12.29 22.26 -32.56
CA GLY A 41 10.83 22.20 -32.42
C GLY A 41 10.21 20.82 -32.62
N VAL A 42 10.99 19.73 -32.62
CA VAL A 42 10.44 18.36 -32.66
C VAL A 42 9.68 18.07 -31.36
N ARG A 43 8.37 17.88 -31.47
CA ARG A 43 7.48 17.55 -30.33
C ARG A 43 7.25 16.05 -30.24
N GLY A 44 7.16 15.54 -29.01
CA GLY A 44 6.92 14.12 -28.72
C GLY A 44 8.07 13.45 -27.97
N ARG A 45 7.86 12.21 -27.52
CA ARG A 45 8.87 11.43 -26.80
C ARG A 45 9.80 10.75 -27.81
N LEU A 46 11.07 11.17 -27.86
CA LEU A 46 12.10 10.48 -28.63
C LEU A 46 12.39 9.10 -28.02
N THR A 47 12.56 8.09 -28.86
CA THR A 47 12.79 6.70 -28.43
C THR A 47 14.15 6.58 -27.75
N PRO A 48 14.23 6.15 -26.47
CA PRO A 48 15.51 5.94 -25.80
C PRO A 48 16.37 4.88 -26.52
N LEU A 49 17.70 5.03 -26.49
CA LEU A 49 18.64 4.03 -27.01
C LEU A 49 18.46 2.66 -26.33
N ASP A 50 18.28 2.71 -25.01
CA ASP A 50 17.88 1.57 -24.20
C ASP A 50 16.41 1.70 -23.80
N PRO A 51 15.47 1.17 -24.60
CA PRO A 51 14.08 1.13 -24.19
C PRO A 51 13.96 0.29 -22.91
N PRO A 52 13.12 0.70 -21.94
CA PRO A 52 12.86 -0.11 -20.77
C PRO A 52 12.36 -1.49 -21.23
N PRO A 53 12.77 -2.58 -20.55
CA PRO A 53 12.38 -3.93 -20.94
C PRO A 53 10.85 -3.99 -21.11
N LYS A 54 10.41 -4.56 -22.24
CA LYS A 54 8.98 -4.73 -22.52
C LYS A 54 8.36 -5.47 -21.34
N PRO A 55 7.21 -5.02 -20.81
CA PRO A 55 6.54 -5.73 -19.73
C PRO A 55 6.26 -7.16 -20.19
N VAL A 56 6.79 -8.13 -19.45
CA VAL A 56 6.58 -9.56 -19.73
C VAL A 56 5.07 -9.79 -19.82
N LYS A 57 4.58 -10.15 -21.02
CA LYS A 57 3.17 -10.47 -21.24
C LYS A 57 2.88 -11.81 -20.56
N ARG A 58 2.32 -11.74 -19.36
CA ARG A 58 1.90 -12.90 -18.58
C ARG A 58 0.50 -13.33 -18.99
N SER A 59 0.19 -14.62 -18.83
CA SER A 59 -1.16 -15.13 -19.04
C SER A 59 -2.15 -14.35 -18.17
N THR A 60 -3.03 -13.61 -18.83
CA THR A 60 -4.20 -12.97 -18.22
C THR A 60 -5.40 -13.90 -18.20
N ARG A 61 -5.22 -15.19 -18.55
CA ARG A 61 -6.31 -16.15 -18.68
C ARG A 61 -7.00 -16.30 -17.32
N ARG A 62 -8.29 -16.01 -17.32
CA ARG A 62 -9.16 -16.20 -16.16
C ARG A 62 -9.12 -17.68 -15.76
N ARG A 63 -9.05 -17.96 -14.45
CA ARG A 63 -9.10 -19.34 -13.96
C ARG A 63 -10.53 -19.87 -14.13
N GLN A 64 -10.65 -21.13 -14.57
CA GLN A 64 -11.94 -21.73 -14.94
C GLN A 64 -12.75 -22.22 -13.73
N ASP A 65 -12.10 -22.41 -12.58
CA ASP A 65 -12.71 -22.81 -11.31
C ASP A 65 -13.30 -21.62 -10.51
N ALA A 66 -13.17 -20.39 -11.01
CA ALA A 66 -13.75 -19.21 -10.35
C ALA A 66 -15.15 -18.89 -10.91
N PRO A 67 -16.19 -18.72 -10.07
CA PRO A 67 -17.55 -18.39 -10.51
C PRO A 67 -17.58 -17.16 -11.40
N ASP A 68 -18.37 -17.18 -12.47
CA ASP A 68 -18.53 -16.01 -13.33
C ASP A 68 -19.24 -14.86 -12.61
N LEU A 69 -18.76 -13.65 -12.87
CA LEU A 69 -19.28 -12.44 -12.26
C LEU A 69 -20.05 -11.63 -13.30
N PRO A 70 -21.27 -11.15 -12.95
CA PRO A 70 -22.02 -10.28 -13.83
C PRO A 70 -21.23 -8.97 -14.05
N ARG A 71 -21.39 -8.38 -15.24
CA ARG A 71 -20.86 -7.05 -15.55
C ARG A 71 -22.04 -6.13 -15.83
N ARG A 72 -22.29 -5.18 -14.93
CA ARG A 72 -23.36 -4.17 -15.10
C ARG A 72 -22.82 -2.92 -15.83
N PRO A 73 -23.69 -2.17 -16.53
CA PRO A 73 -23.34 -0.85 -17.05
C PRO A 73 -22.82 0.08 -15.93
N VAL A 74 -21.88 0.96 -16.26
CA VAL A 74 -21.25 1.85 -15.29
C VAL A 74 -22.07 3.12 -15.13
N ASP A 75 -22.57 3.34 -13.91
CA ASP A 75 -23.20 4.56 -13.44
C ASP A 75 -22.15 5.47 -12.77
N LYS A 76 -22.28 6.78 -12.97
CA LYS A 76 -21.40 7.81 -12.39
C LYS A 76 -21.61 8.00 -10.88
N ARG A 77 -22.64 7.40 -10.29
CA ARG A 77 -22.87 7.45 -8.84
C ARG A 77 -21.73 6.81 -8.04
N THR A 78 -21.59 7.26 -6.79
CA THR A 78 -20.54 6.80 -5.88
C THR A 78 -21.09 6.33 -4.52
N VAL A 79 -22.40 6.38 -4.35
CA VAL A 79 -23.14 5.87 -3.19
C VAL A 79 -24.33 5.04 -3.69
N GLY A 80 -24.83 4.16 -2.83
CA GLY A 80 -26.02 3.37 -3.12
C GLY A 80 -27.27 4.22 -3.34
N ARG A 81 -28.29 3.62 -3.97
CA ARG A 81 -29.58 4.27 -4.22
C ARG A 81 -30.33 4.57 -2.92
N VAL A 82 -31.17 5.59 -2.98
CA VAL A 82 -32.20 5.87 -1.96
C VAL A 82 -33.39 4.93 -2.20
N PHE A 83 -33.94 4.38 -1.13
CA PHE A 83 -35.13 3.54 -1.15
C PHE A 83 -36.32 4.29 -0.55
N ALA A 84 -37.48 4.17 -1.17
CA ALA A 84 -38.72 4.85 -0.76
C ALA A 84 -38.53 6.36 -0.48
N GLY A 85 -37.70 7.04 -1.27
CA GLY A 85 -37.45 8.49 -1.16
C GLY A 85 -36.60 8.94 0.03
N GLN A 86 -36.45 8.13 1.08
CA GLN A 86 -35.80 8.56 2.34
C GLN A 86 -34.72 7.62 2.87
N TYR A 87 -34.81 6.31 2.62
CA TYR A 87 -33.90 5.35 3.25
C TYR A 87 -32.60 5.18 2.45
N ARG A 88 -31.46 5.40 3.11
CA ARG A 88 -30.11 5.19 2.56
C ARG A 88 -29.38 4.07 3.30
N PRO A 89 -29.75 2.79 3.08
CA PRO A 89 -29.10 1.67 3.73
C PRO A 89 -27.65 1.53 3.26
N SER A 90 -26.78 1.26 4.24
CA SER A 90 -25.38 0.93 4.06
C SER A 90 -25.16 -0.57 4.32
N THR A 91 -24.01 -1.09 3.92
CA THR A 91 -23.65 -2.49 4.16
C THR A 91 -22.44 -2.55 5.07
N PHE A 92 -22.48 -3.39 6.10
CA PHE A 92 -21.30 -3.81 6.84
C PHE A 92 -20.91 -5.22 6.41
N LEU A 93 -19.70 -5.35 5.93
CA LEU A 93 -19.15 -6.57 5.39
C LEU A 93 -17.92 -6.98 6.21
N THR A 94 -17.83 -8.25 6.56
CA THR A 94 -16.62 -8.87 7.08
C THR A 94 -16.19 -9.99 6.13
N LEU A 95 -14.95 -9.90 5.67
CA LEU A 95 -14.28 -10.90 4.87
C LEU A 95 -13.13 -11.50 5.66
N THR A 96 -12.95 -12.80 5.52
CA THR A 96 -12.03 -13.59 6.32
C THR A 96 -11.18 -14.45 5.40
N LEU A 97 -9.88 -14.53 5.66
CA LEU A 97 -9.05 -15.57 5.05
C LEU A 97 -9.37 -16.95 5.65
N ASP A 98 -9.09 -17.97 4.86
CA ASP A 98 -9.31 -19.37 5.22
C ASP A 98 -8.54 -19.79 6.49
N SER A 99 -8.84 -20.98 7.02
CA SER A 99 -8.11 -21.57 8.12
C SER A 99 -6.82 -22.23 7.64
N TYR A 100 -5.78 -22.19 8.49
CA TYR A 100 -4.48 -22.85 8.24
C TYR A 100 -4.24 -24.02 9.20
N GLY A 101 -5.21 -24.32 10.07
CA GLY A 101 -5.12 -25.33 11.11
C GLY A 101 -6.09 -25.05 12.24
N ARG A 102 -6.31 -26.01 13.13
CA ARG A 102 -7.17 -25.82 14.30
C ARG A 102 -6.47 -24.94 15.32
N VAL A 103 -7.23 -24.00 15.90
CA VAL A 103 -6.78 -23.13 16.99
C VAL A 103 -7.65 -23.29 18.22
N ASP A 104 -7.10 -23.00 19.39
CA ASP A 104 -7.83 -22.95 20.65
C ASP A 104 -8.71 -21.68 20.77
N SER A 105 -9.37 -21.52 21.92
CA SER A 105 -10.22 -20.35 22.22
C SER A 105 -9.45 -19.02 22.24
N ASP A 106 -8.15 -19.08 22.47
CA ASP A 106 -7.25 -17.94 22.57
C ASP A 106 -6.54 -17.65 21.24
N GLY A 107 -6.72 -18.51 20.24
CA GLY A 107 -6.20 -18.35 18.89
C GLY A 107 -4.82 -18.97 18.67
N ALA A 108 -4.27 -19.71 19.63
CA ALA A 108 -3.04 -20.47 19.41
C ALA A 108 -3.33 -21.77 18.65
N ALA A 109 -2.41 -22.22 17.79
CA ALA A 109 -2.55 -23.50 17.12
C ALA A 109 -2.63 -24.65 18.14
N ILE A 110 -3.65 -25.50 18.03
CA ILE A 110 -3.79 -26.71 18.87
C ILE A 110 -2.66 -27.69 18.57
N ASP A 111 -2.32 -27.82 17.28
CA ASP A 111 -1.18 -28.60 16.81
C ASP A 111 -0.30 -27.66 15.97
N PRO A 112 0.74 -27.05 16.58
CA PRO A 112 1.63 -26.16 15.88
C PRO A 112 2.40 -26.82 14.73
N GLU A 113 2.69 -28.12 14.80
CA GLU A 113 3.47 -28.81 13.77
C GLU A 113 2.64 -29.09 12.51
N ARG A 114 1.32 -29.25 12.66
CA ARG A 114 0.38 -29.40 11.53
C ARG A 114 -0.20 -28.09 11.02
N TYR A 115 0.05 -26.97 11.68
CA TYR A 115 -0.45 -25.66 11.25
C TYR A 115 0.34 -25.15 10.03
N ASP A 116 -0.36 -24.78 8.96
CA ASP A 116 0.26 -24.32 7.72
C ASP A 116 0.70 -22.84 7.82
N TYR A 117 1.81 -22.61 8.54
CA TYR A 117 2.40 -21.28 8.67
C TYR A 117 2.87 -20.71 7.34
N ARG A 118 3.31 -21.57 6.39
CA ARG A 118 3.78 -21.16 5.07
C ARG A 118 2.66 -20.50 4.27
N ARG A 119 1.50 -21.16 4.17
CA ARG A 119 0.31 -20.57 3.55
C ARG A 119 -0.15 -19.33 4.31
N ALA A 120 -0.17 -19.38 5.64
CA ALA A 120 -0.57 -18.23 6.47
C ALA A 120 0.29 -16.98 6.20
N ALA A 121 1.61 -17.14 6.13
CA ALA A 121 2.56 -16.07 5.86
C ALA A 121 2.37 -15.48 4.45
N ARG A 122 2.26 -16.35 3.43
CA ARG A 122 2.03 -15.94 2.04
C ARG A 122 0.70 -15.22 1.87
N ASP A 123 -0.38 -15.76 2.43
CA ASP A 123 -1.71 -15.14 2.37
C ASP A 123 -1.71 -13.77 3.08
N ALA A 124 -1.04 -13.65 4.24
CA ALA A 124 -0.91 -12.37 4.95
C ALA A 124 -0.17 -11.30 4.13
N ILE A 125 0.95 -11.67 3.50
CA ILE A 125 1.73 -10.77 2.63
C ILE A 125 0.88 -10.28 1.44
N HIS A 126 0.11 -11.18 0.82
CA HIS A 126 -0.65 -10.90 -0.39
C HIS A 126 -2.09 -10.43 -0.15
N PHE A 127 -2.53 -10.35 1.11
CA PHE A 127 -3.89 -9.98 1.47
C PHE A 127 -4.33 -8.62 0.90
N SER A 128 -3.44 -7.63 0.91
CA SER A 128 -3.75 -6.30 0.35
C SER A 128 -4.06 -6.34 -1.15
N ALA A 129 -3.34 -7.19 -1.92
CA ALA A 129 -3.59 -7.37 -3.34
C ALA A 129 -4.91 -8.13 -3.59
N LEU A 130 -5.29 -9.05 -2.70
CA LEU A 130 -6.61 -9.70 -2.73
C LEU A 130 -7.73 -8.68 -2.50
N LEU A 131 -7.60 -7.79 -1.52
CA LEU A 131 -8.57 -6.71 -1.27
C LEU A 131 -8.70 -5.76 -2.46
N ASP A 132 -7.60 -5.42 -3.13
CA ASP A 132 -7.64 -4.60 -4.35
C ASP A 132 -8.44 -5.30 -5.46
N ARG A 133 -8.25 -6.62 -5.65
CA ARG A 133 -9.05 -7.41 -6.59
C ARG A 133 -10.53 -7.45 -6.19
N PHE A 134 -10.81 -7.58 -4.90
CA PHE A 134 -12.18 -7.59 -4.38
C PHE A 134 -12.91 -6.30 -4.76
N TRP A 135 -12.32 -5.14 -4.49
CA TRP A 135 -12.96 -3.86 -4.84
C TRP A 135 -13.09 -3.62 -6.34
N GLN A 136 -12.16 -4.12 -7.15
CA GLN A 136 -12.29 -4.09 -8.61
C GLN A 136 -13.47 -4.95 -9.08
N ASN A 137 -13.58 -6.18 -8.57
CA ASN A 137 -14.68 -7.09 -8.87
C ASN A 137 -16.02 -6.53 -8.41
N THR A 138 -16.08 -6.01 -7.18
CA THR A 138 -17.28 -5.37 -6.63
C THR A 138 -17.75 -4.25 -7.54
N ARG A 139 -16.90 -3.27 -7.88
CA ARG A 139 -17.27 -2.15 -8.77
C ARG A 139 -17.77 -2.63 -10.13
N ARG A 140 -17.13 -3.66 -10.71
CA ARG A 140 -17.54 -4.26 -11.98
C ARG A 140 -18.90 -4.97 -11.91
N CYS A 141 -19.18 -5.65 -10.80
CA CYS A 141 -20.45 -6.36 -10.57
C CYS A 141 -21.60 -5.39 -10.30
N VAL A 142 -21.38 -4.41 -9.43
CA VAL A 142 -22.46 -3.50 -9.03
C VAL A 142 -22.70 -2.38 -10.04
N GLY A 143 -21.71 -2.04 -10.87
CA GLY A 143 -21.81 -1.02 -11.91
C GLY A 143 -21.70 0.42 -11.39
N TRP A 144 -21.08 0.67 -10.23
CA TRP A 144 -20.85 2.02 -9.72
C TRP A 144 -19.58 2.08 -8.86
N ASP A 145 -19.06 3.29 -8.64
CA ASP A 145 -17.81 3.48 -7.90
C ASP A 145 -18.05 3.44 -6.39
N VAL A 146 -17.98 2.23 -5.83
CA VAL A 146 -18.31 1.96 -4.43
C VAL A 146 -17.44 2.76 -3.46
N GLN A 147 -18.10 3.61 -2.67
CA GLN A 147 -17.50 4.24 -1.49
C GLN A 147 -17.52 3.27 -0.30
N TYR A 148 -16.36 3.14 0.33
CA TYR A 148 -16.17 2.32 1.51
C TYR A 148 -15.14 2.91 2.48
N PHE A 149 -15.25 2.50 3.73
CA PHE A 149 -14.24 2.60 4.77
C PHE A 149 -14.05 1.21 5.35
N GLY A 150 -12.81 0.76 5.49
CA GLY A 150 -12.54 -0.55 6.05
C GLY A 150 -11.23 -0.64 6.80
N THR A 151 -11.16 -1.61 7.70
CA THR A 151 -10.03 -1.89 8.57
C THR A 151 -9.64 -3.36 8.48
N VAL A 152 -8.34 -3.59 8.50
CA VAL A 152 -7.72 -4.91 8.54
C VAL A 152 -7.34 -5.24 9.96
N GLU A 153 -7.91 -6.32 10.46
CA GLU A 153 -7.68 -6.86 11.79
C GLU A 153 -7.19 -8.30 11.66
N PRO A 154 -6.08 -8.72 12.29
CA PRO A 154 -5.84 -10.13 12.50
C PRO A 154 -6.81 -10.65 13.56
N GLN A 155 -7.61 -11.67 13.27
CA GLN A 155 -8.32 -12.36 14.34
C GLN A 155 -7.30 -12.98 15.30
N LYS A 156 -7.71 -13.35 16.53
CA LYS A 156 -6.84 -14.02 17.52
C LYS A 156 -5.96 -15.15 16.95
N ARG A 157 -6.41 -15.81 15.87
CA ARG A 157 -5.65 -16.84 15.13
C ARG A 157 -4.59 -16.33 14.13
N GLY A 158 -4.25 -15.04 14.14
CA GLY A 158 -3.29 -14.41 13.23
C GLY A 158 -3.75 -14.21 11.79
N ALA A 159 -4.84 -14.85 11.34
CA ALA A 159 -5.38 -14.70 9.99
C ALA A 159 -5.98 -13.29 9.75
N PRO A 160 -5.59 -12.57 8.68
CA PRO A 160 -6.20 -11.29 8.33
C PRO A 160 -7.70 -11.36 8.07
N HIS A 161 -8.41 -10.42 8.67
CA HIS A 161 -9.83 -10.12 8.48
C HIS A 161 -9.97 -8.70 7.96
N PHE A 162 -10.99 -8.47 7.16
CA PHE A 162 -11.33 -7.15 6.65
C PHE A 162 -12.76 -6.81 7.00
N HIS A 163 -12.91 -5.81 7.86
CA HIS A 163 -14.19 -5.22 8.22
C HIS A 163 -14.39 -3.96 7.39
N THR A 164 -15.54 -3.78 6.76
CA THR A 164 -15.80 -2.61 5.95
C THR A 164 -17.25 -2.14 6.01
N ALA A 165 -17.42 -0.83 6.12
CA ALA A 165 -18.67 -0.15 5.85
C ALA A 165 -18.68 0.34 4.40
N ILE A 166 -19.75 0.03 3.69
CA ILE A 166 -20.02 0.41 2.31
C ILE A 166 -21.20 1.38 2.30
N ARG A 167 -21.03 2.53 1.64
CA ARG A 167 -22.10 3.52 1.45
C ARG A 167 -23.04 3.06 0.34
N GLY A 168 -23.90 2.11 0.68
CA GLY A 168 -24.91 1.55 -0.18
C GLY A 168 -25.25 0.11 0.18
N ALA A 169 -26.44 -0.34 -0.22
CA ALA A 169 -26.87 -1.72 -0.08
C ALA A 169 -26.41 -2.55 -1.29
N ILE A 170 -25.69 -3.65 -1.03
CA ILE A 170 -25.37 -4.67 -2.02
C ILE A 170 -25.99 -5.99 -1.53
N PRO A 171 -26.71 -6.74 -2.40
CA PRO A 171 -27.32 -8.01 -2.00
C PRO A 171 -26.31 -8.98 -1.40
N ARG A 172 -26.71 -9.70 -0.33
CA ARG A 172 -25.85 -10.69 0.35
C ARG A 172 -25.33 -11.77 -0.60
N ALA A 173 -26.20 -12.27 -1.48
CA ALA A 173 -25.86 -13.27 -2.48
C ALA A 173 -24.81 -12.75 -3.49
N GLU A 174 -24.92 -11.48 -3.89
CA GLU A 174 -23.96 -10.84 -4.80
C GLU A 174 -22.59 -10.70 -4.13
N LEU A 175 -22.54 -10.23 -2.87
CA LEU A 175 -21.28 -10.14 -2.12
C LEU A 175 -20.63 -11.51 -1.90
N ARG A 176 -21.40 -12.56 -1.58
CA ARG A 176 -20.88 -13.93 -1.48
C ARG A 176 -20.28 -14.43 -2.79
N THR A 177 -20.96 -14.19 -3.90
CA THR A 177 -20.49 -14.57 -5.24
C THR A 177 -19.21 -13.81 -5.62
N ILE A 178 -19.16 -12.50 -5.35
CA ILE A 178 -17.97 -11.67 -5.56
C ILE A 178 -16.80 -12.19 -4.74
N THR A 179 -17.01 -12.49 -3.46
CA THR A 179 -15.96 -13.03 -2.59
C THR A 179 -15.43 -14.35 -3.13
N ALA A 180 -16.31 -15.31 -3.45
CA ALA A 180 -15.93 -16.63 -3.98
C ALA A 180 -15.17 -16.55 -5.31
N ALA A 181 -15.52 -15.59 -6.17
CA ALA A 181 -14.86 -15.37 -7.44
C ALA A 181 -13.56 -14.55 -7.34
N THR A 182 -13.23 -13.99 -6.17
CA THR A 182 -12.05 -13.14 -6.00
C THR A 182 -10.84 -13.95 -5.57
N TYR A 183 -9.79 -13.86 -6.39
CA TYR A 183 -8.48 -14.44 -6.11
C TYR A 183 -7.37 -13.50 -6.57
N HIS A 184 -6.16 -13.67 -6.03
CA HIS A 184 -4.95 -13.03 -6.53
C HIS A 184 -3.85 -14.06 -6.81
N GLN A 185 -3.35 -14.07 -8.04
CA GLN A 185 -2.28 -14.95 -8.49
C GLN A 185 -0.93 -14.26 -8.34
N VAL A 186 -0.01 -14.90 -7.61
CA VAL A 186 1.34 -14.42 -7.35
C VAL A 186 2.28 -15.03 -8.38
N TRP A 187 2.50 -14.31 -9.48
CA TRP A 187 3.42 -14.69 -10.55
C TRP A 187 4.85 -14.28 -10.22
N TRP A 188 5.41 -14.92 -9.20
CA TRP A 188 6.79 -14.75 -8.72
C TRP A 188 7.59 -16.03 -8.96
N PRO A 189 8.93 -15.99 -8.86
CA PRO A 189 9.73 -17.20 -8.94
C PRO A 189 9.33 -18.19 -7.83
N PRO A 190 9.53 -19.51 -8.05
CA PRO A 190 9.37 -20.51 -7.00
C PRO A 190 10.22 -20.16 -5.77
N HIS A 191 9.62 -20.26 -4.58
CA HIS A 191 10.26 -19.92 -3.30
C HIS A 191 9.69 -20.78 -2.17
N ASN A 192 9.64 -22.09 -2.41
CA ASN A 192 9.18 -23.06 -1.42
C ASN A 192 10.27 -23.39 -0.41
N ASP A 193 11.51 -23.55 -0.89
CA ASP A 193 12.63 -24.02 -0.09
C ASP A 193 13.83 -23.10 -0.29
N PRO A 194 14.38 -22.51 0.79
CA PRO A 194 15.60 -21.71 0.72
C PRO A 194 16.78 -22.55 0.21
N VAL A 195 17.54 -22.00 -0.74
CA VAL A 195 18.78 -22.58 -1.27
C VAL A 195 19.98 -22.22 -0.39
N TYR A 196 19.93 -21.03 0.21
CA TYR A 196 21.01 -20.46 1.03
C TYR A 196 20.55 -20.29 2.48
N GLY A 197 21.48 -20.51 3.41
CA GLY A 197 21.21 -20.45 4.85
C GLY A 197 22.48 -20.58 5.68
N GLY A 198 22.40 -20.23 6.96
CA GLY A 198 23.53 -20.28 7.88
C GLY A 198 24.72 -19.45 7.38
N GLN A 199 25.89 -20.10 7.25
CA GLN A 199 27.12 -19.46 6.76
C GLN A 199 27.22 -19.42 5.23
N ARG A 200 26.38 -20.17 4.51
CA ARG A 200 26.37 -20.24 3.04
C ARG A 200 25.40 -19.20 2.49
N LEU A 201 25.86 -17.96 2.36
CA LEU A 201 25.08 -16.84 1.84
C LEU A 201 25.70 -16.27 0.56
N PRO A 202 24.87 -15.82 -0.41
CA PRO A 202 25.37 -15.15 -1.61
C PRO A 202 26.19 -13.92 -1.29
N ARG A 203 27.24 -13.68 -2.07
CA ARG A 203 28.17 -12.57 -1.87
C ARG A 203 28.02 -11.56 -3.00
N TRP A 204 28.18 -10.28 -2.69
CA TRP A 204 28.22 -9.27 -3.72
C TRP A 204 29.57 -9.32 -4.45
N ASP A 205 29.54 -9.50 -5.77
CA ASP A 205 30.70 -9.34 -6.64
C ASP A 205 30.70 -7.92 -7.25
N PRO A 206 31.67 -7.05 -6.89
CA PRO A 206 31.80 -5.71 -7.46
C PRO A 206 32.02 -5.69 -8.98
N ARG A 207 32.65 -6.72 -9.55
CA ARG A 207 32.96 -6.80 -11.00
C ARG A 207 31.71 -7.16 -11.78
N ALA A 208 31.04 -8.26 -11.40
CA ALA A 208 29.78 -8.66 -12.02
C ALA A 208 28.60 -7.73 -11.66
N LYS A 209 28.76 -6.84 -10.66
CA LYS A 209 27.70 -5.99 -10.08
C LYS A 209 26.45 -6.80 -9.72
N ALA A 210 26.68 -8.00 -9.18
CA ALA A 210 25.67 -9.01 -8.95
C ALA A 210 25.97 -9.79 -7.67
N PHE A 211 24.94 -10.41 -7.09
CA PHE A 211 25.16 -11.46 -6.10
C PHE A 211 25.56 -12.76 -6.79
N THR A 212 26.60 -13.41 -6.27
CA THR A 212 27.12 -14.69 -6.74
C THR A 212 26.98 -15.75 -5.67
N ASP A 213 26.88 -17.00 -6.13
CA ASP A 213 27.00 -18.17 -5.27
C ASP A 213 28.39 -18.20 -4.60
N PRO A 214 28.46 -18.39 -3.26
CA PRO A 214 29.71 -18.25 -2.52
C PRO A 214 30.75 -19.34 -2.80
N GLU A 215 30.35 -20.47 -3.40
CA GLU A 215 31.25 -21.60 -3.69
C GLU A 215 31.68 -21.60 -5.15
N THR A 216 30.74 -21.39 -6.07
CA THR A 216 31.01 -21.47 -7.51
C THR A 216 31.39 -20.12 -8.12
N GLY A 217 31.09 -19.00 -7.44
CA GLY A 217 31.23 -17.65 -8.00
C GLY A 217 30.21 -17.33 -9.10
N THR A 218 29.27 -18.23 -9.39
CA THR A 218 28.27 -18.05 -10.45
C THR A 218 27.29 -16.95 -10.08
N ALA A 219 27.04 -16.00 -10.99
CA ALA A 219 26.05 -14.95 -10.78
C ALA A 219 24.64 -15.54 -10.65
N LEU A 220 23.91 -15.12 -9.63
CA LEU A 220 22.52 -15.53 -9.42
C LEU A 220 21.62 -14.95 -10.52
N PRO A 221 20.54 -15.63 -10.92
CA PRO A 221 19.56 -15.07 -11.85
C PRO A 221 18.92 -13.79 -11.30
N SER A 222 18.71 -12.80 -12.16
CA SER A 222 17.94 -11.61 -11.80
C SER A 222 16.47 -11.95 -11.56
N TRP A 223 15.77 -11.15 -10.75
CA TRP A 223 14.33 -11.32 -10.54
C TRP A 223 13.57 -11.44 -11.87
N ASP A 224 13.84 -10.52 -12.80
CA ASP A 224 13.14 -10.46 -14.08
C ASP A 224 13.41 -11.71 -14.92
N HIS A 225 14.65 -12.19 -14.95
CA HIS A 225 14.99 -13.45 -15.61
C HIS A 225 14.27 -14.64 -14.97
N ALA A 226 14.29 -14.75 -13.63
CA ALA A 226 13.59 -15.80 -12.89
C ALA A 226 12.07 -15.79 -13.08
N CYS A 227 11.51 -14.77 -13.73
CA CYS A 227 10.09 -14.65 -14.04
C CYS A 227 9.71 -14.69 -15.51
N GLN A 228 10.69 -14.86 -16.41
CA GLN A 228 10.42 -14.92 -17.84
C GLN A 228 9.60 -16.16 -18.24
N GLN A 229 9.82 -17.28 -17.57
CA GLN A 229 9.27 -18.59 -17.97
C GLN A 229 8.33 -19.22 -16.93
N LEU A 230 7.61 -18.40 -16.15
CA LEU A 230 6.62 -18.94 -15.21
C LEU A 230 5.44 -19.57 -15.97
N THR A 231 5.25 -20.87 -15.79
CA THR A 231 4.11 -21.63 -16.33
C THR A 231 2.91 -21.60 -15.38
N GLU A 232 3.16 -21.50 -14.08
CA GLU A 232 2.15 -21.46 -13.02
C GLU A 232 2.44 -20.38 -11.97
N PRO A 233 1.42 -19.87 -11.26
CA PRO A 233 1.63 -18.93 -10.16
C PRO A 233 2.24 -19.65 -8.96
N ALA A 234 3.24 -19.03 -8.32
CA ALA A 234 3.89 -19.56 -7.11
C ALA A 234 2.95 -19.61 -5.90
N HIS A 235 1.89 -18.79 -5.90
CA HIS A 235 0.87 -18.78 -4.85
C HIS A 235 -0.45 -18.21 -5.38
N VAL A 236 -1.57 -18.68 -4.84
CA VAL A 236 -2.91 -18.14 -5.13
C VAL A 236 -3.62 -17.87 -3.80
N VAL A 237 -3.83 -16.60 -3.50
CA VAL A 237 -4.57 -16.18 -2.30
C VAL A 237 -6.05 -15.99 -2.62
N ARG A 238 -6.92 -16.46 -1.71
CA ARG A 238 -8.39 -16.38 -1.79
C ARG A 238 -8.97 -16.08 -0.41
N PHE A 239 -10.20 -15.58 -0.38
CA PHE A 239 -10.96 -15.55 0.87
C PHE A 239 -11.42 -16.96 1.26
N GLY A 240 -11.65 -17.16 2.56
CA GLY A 240 -12.38 -18.33 3.04
C GLY A 240 -13.89 -18.19 2.84
N ASP A 241 -14.64 -19.23 3.20
CA ASP A 241 -16.09 -19.30 2.99
C ASP A 241 -16.90 -18.33 3.87
N GLN A 242 -16.29 -17.84 4.95
CA GLN A 242 -16.95 -16.97 5.91
C GLN A 242 -17.11 -15.55 5.35
N VAL A 243 -18.35 -15.23 4.96
CA VAL A 243 -18.78 -13.89 4.53
C VAL A 243 -19.95 -13.43 5.37
N HIS A 244 -19.71 -12.44 6.22
CA HIS A 244 -20.72 -11.90 7.10
C HIS A 244 -21.19 -10.52 6.60
N VAL A 245 -22.48 -10.41 6.30
CA VAL A 245 -23.09 -9.22 5.68
C VAL A 245 -24.30 -8.74 6.49
N LYS A 246 -24.22 -7.49 6.95
CA LYS A 246 -25.31 -6.80 7.64
C LYS A 246 -25.71 -5.54 6.87
N GLY A 247 -27.01 -5.29 6.78
CA GLY A 247 -27.53 -4.00 6.34
C GLY A 247 -27.59 -3.06 7.54
N ILE A 248 -27.19 -1.81 7.38
CA ILE A 248 -27.16 -0.81 8.45
C ILE A 248 -27.87 0.45 7.97
N LEU A 249 -28.77 0.98 8.80
CA LEU A 249 -29.36 2.30 8.61
C LEU A 249 -28.57 3.34 9.41
N GLY A 250 -28.24 4.46 8.78
CA GLY A 250 -27.57 5.58 9.44
C GLY A 250 -28.42 6.17 10.58
N GLY A 251 -27.75 6.73 11.59
CA GLY A 251 -28.42 7.34 12.75
C GLY A 251 -28.97 6.34 13.78
N THR A 252 -28.74 5.04 13.59
CA THR A 252 -29.17 3.99 14.53
C THR A 252 -28.06 3.63 15.52
N GLU A 253 -28.44 3.08 16.67
CA GLU A 253 -27.49 2.51 17.64
C GLU A 253 -26.64 1.39 17.01
N GLU A 254 -27.25 0.58 16.13
CA GLU A 254 -26.52 -0.44 15.38
C GLU A 254 -25.41 0.15 14.50
N ALA A 255 -25.65 1.29 13.84
CA ALA A 255 -24.60 1.99 13.11
C ALA A 255 -23.47 2.44 14.04
N GLY A 256 -23.80 2.96 15.21
CA GLY A 256 -22.84 3.35 16.25
C GLY A 256 -21.93 2.18 16.67
N ARG A 257 -22.52 1.00 16.98
CA ARG A 257 -21.76 -0.21 17.34
C ARG A 257 -20.80 -0.66 16.24
N HIS A 258 -21.23 -0.65 14.98
CA HIS A 258 -20.39 -1.04 13.84
C HIS A 258 -19.28 -0.05 13.51
N ILE A 259 -19.53 1.26 13.70
CA ILE A 259 -18.48 2.28 13.66
C ILE A 259 -17.45 1.99 14.76
N GLY A 260 -17.91 1.66 15.97
CA GLY A 260 -17.06 1.22 17.07
C GLY A 260 -16.15 0.04 16.70
N TYR A 261 -16.66 -0.97 15.99
CA TYR A 261 -15.84 -2.07 15.48
C TYR A 261 -14.76 -1.61 14.49
N LEU A 262 -15.07 -0.68 13.59
CA LEU A 262 -14.09 -0.14 12.65
C LEU A 262 -13.02 0.68 13.36
N THR A 263 -13.40 1.48 14.37
CA THR A 263 -12.48 2.37 15.07
C THR A 263 -11.64 1.65 16.13
N LYS A 264 -12.13 0.53 16.70
CA LYS A 264 -11.44 -0.30 17.71
C LYS A 264 -10.01 -0.67 17.34
N TYR A 265 -9.70 -0.78 16.04
CA TYR A 265 -8.40 -1.25 15.54
C TYR A 265 -7.53 -0.15 14.94
N LEU A 266 -7.93 1.11 15.08
CA LEU A 266 -7.12 2.25 14.64
C LEU A 266 -5.90 2.45 15.53
N SER A 267 -6.01 2.16 16.83
CA SER A 267 -4.95 2.41 17.83
C SER A 267 -4.13 1.18 18.23
N LYS A 268 -4.64 -0.04 18.00
CA LYS A 268 -3.96 -1.29 18.39
C LYS A 268 -2.98 -1.75 17.31
N SER A 269 -1.81 -2.28 17.68
CA SER A 269 -0.91 -2.93 16.71
C SER A 269 -1.55 -4.22 16.14
N ILE A 270 -0.96 -4.79 15.07
CA ILE A 270 -1.46 -6.05 14.49
C ILE A 270 -1.20 -7.18 15.48
N SER A 271 0.00 -7.26 16.02
CA SER A 271 0.33 -8.26 17.03
C SER A 271 -0.59 -8.21 18.26
N GLN A 272 -0.90 -7.02 18.78
CA GLN A 272 -1.83 -6.86 19.90
C GLN A 272 -3.24 -7.31 19.54
N ALA A 273 -3.71 -6.99 18.33
CA ALA A 273 -5.02 -7.46 17.84
C ALA A 273 -5.05 -8.99 17.66
N ALA A 274 -3.92 -9.59 17.31
CA ALA A 274 -3.74 -11.04 17.23
C ALA A 274 -3.57 -11.74 18.59
N GLY A 275 -3.77 -11.04 19.72
CA GLY A 275 -3.69 -11.62 21.05
C GLY A 275 -2.32 -11.54 21.73
N LEU A 276 -1.31 -10.91 21.11
CA LEU A 276 -0.01 -10.65 21.75
C LEU A 276 -0.09 -9.40 22.65
N THR A 277 -0.83 -9.51 23.74
CA THR A 277 -0.88 -8.53 24.82
C THR A 277 0.05 -8.95 25.97
N GLU A 278 0.15 -8.12 27.01
CA GLU A 278 0.87 -8.45 28.25
C GLU A 278 0.34 -9.70 28.96
N HIS A 279 -0.92 -10.06 28.70
CA HIS A 279 -1.59 -11.25 29.24
C HIS A 279 -1.63 -12.44 28.27
N ALA A 280 -0.86 -12.40 27.17
CA ALA A 280 -0.82 -13.51 26.23
C ALA A 280 -0.35 -14.80 26.92
N THR A 281 -0.88 -15.94 26.52
CA THR A 281 -0.37 -17.26 26.96
C THR A 281 0.93 -17.60 26.24
N ASP A 282 1.68 -18.58 26.76
CA ASP A 282 2.88 -19.06 26.08
C ASP A 282 2.55 -19.70 24.72
N ALA A 283 1.42 -20.39 24.62
CA ALA A 283 0.95 -20.96 23.36
C ALA A 283 0.68 -19.88 22.30
N GLN A 284 0.07 -18.75 22.68
CA GLN A 284 -0.14 -17.62 21.75
C GLN A 284 1.18 -16.98 21.32
N ARG A 285 2.13 -16.81 22.26
CA ARG A 285 3.47 -16.31 21.96
C ARG A 285 4.22 -17.24 21.00
N ASP A 286 4.18 -18.54 21.24
CA ASP A 286 4.81 -19.54 20.37
C ASP A 286 4.18 -19.56 18.98
N HIS A 287 2.85 -19.59 18.91
CA HIS A 287 2.11 -19.53 17.65
C HIS A 287 2.50 -18.32 16.79
N ALA A 288 2.55 -17.13 17.40
CA ALA A 288 2.95 -15.93 16.69
C ALA A 288 4.44 -15.90 16.32
N ARG A 289 5.32 -16.46 17.16
CA ARG A 289 6.75 -16.61 16.85
C ARG A 289 6.98 -17.55 15.67
N ARG A 290 6.24 -18.66 15.58
CA ARG A 290 6.30 -19.59 14.44
C ARG A 290 5.83 -18.94 13.14
N LEU A 291 4.71 -18.21 13.18
CA LEU A 291 4.27 -17.41 12.03
C LEU A 291 5.32 -16.35 11.65
N HIS A 292 5.90 -15.67 12.64
CA HIS A 292 6.92 -14.64 12.40
C HIS A 292 8.23 -15.22 11.85
N ALA A 293 8.63 -16.41 12.29
CA ALA A 293 9.78 -17.13 11.76
C ALA A 293 9.58 -17.46 10.27
N GLU A 294 8.41 -17.96 9.88
CA GLU A 294 8.08 -18.19 8.46
C GLU A 294 8.08 -16.87 7.66
N LEU A 295 7.54 -15.80 8.23
CA LEU A 295 7.59 -14.48 7.62
C LEU A 295 9.02 -13.96 7.44
N GLN A 296 10.00 -14.32 8.28
CA GLN A 296 11.41 -13.91 8.09
C GLN A 296 12.03 -14.48 6.83
N ILE A 297 11.54 -15.62 6.35
CA ILE A 297 12.08 -16.31 5.17
C ILE A 297 11.15 -16.22 3.96
N THR A 298 9.94 -15.67 4.08
CA THR A 298 9.02 -15.51 2.95
C THR A 298 9.28 -14.17 2.24
N PRO A 299 9.57 -14.12 0.93
CA PRO A 299 9.72 -12.84 0.20
C PRO A 299 8.43 -11.99 0.27
N CYS A 300 8.53 -10.68 0.52
CA CYS A 300 7.36 -9.80 0.62
C CYS A 300 7.11 -8.89 -0.58
N SER A 301 8.09 -8.79 -1.49
CA SER A 301 8.01 -7.97 -2.71
C SER A 301 9.12 -8.34 -3.69
N PRO A 302 9.08 -7.90 -4.97
CA PRO A 302 10.18 -8.12 -5.91
C PRO A 302 11.53 -7.52 -5.51
N ARG A 303 11.53 -6.54 -4.60
CA ARG A 303 12.74 -5.89 -4.08
C ARG A 303 13.24 -6.51 -2.76
N CYS A 304 12.57 -7.55 -2.26
CA CYS A 304 12.85 -8.11 -0.95
C CYS A 304 14.23 -8.82 -0.93
N PRO A 305 15.17 -8.44 -0.05
CA PRO A 305 16.47 -9.12 0.08
C PRO A 305 16.40 -10.62 0.42
N ILE A 306 15.24 -11.08 0.92
CA ILE A 306 14.99 -12.50 1.19
C ILE A 306 15.06 -13.34 -0.10
N TRP A 307 14.85 -12.76 -1.29
CA TRP A 307 15.05 -13.47 -2.57
C TRP A 307 16.45 -14.09 -2.70
N LEU A 308 17.45 -13.51 -2.04
CA LEU A 308 18.81 -14.05 -2.03
C LEU A 308 18.91 -15.39 -1.31
N LEU A 309 18.01 -15.67 -0.34
CA LEU A 309 17.93 -17.00 0.27
C LEU A 309 17.45 -18.07 -0.72
N TYR A 310 16.73 -17.66 -1.76
CA TYR A 310 16.21 -18.52 -2.83
C TYR A 310 17.06 -18.46 -4.10
N GLY A 311 18.26 -17.89 -4.04
CA GLY A 311 19.16 -17.78 -5.18
C GLY A 311 18.68 -16.84 -6.28
N ILE A 312 17.87 -15.85 -5.95
CA ILE A 312 17.36 -14.87 -6.91
C ILE A 312 17.80 -13.47 -6.49
N GLN A 313 18.33 -12.69 -7.43
CA GLN A 313 18.68 -11.31 -7.14
C GLN A 313 17.41 -10.44 -7.12
N PRO A 314 17.11 -9.75 -6.00
CA PRO A 314 15.96 -8.86 -5.94
C PRO A 314 16.12 -7.67 -6.88
N LYS A 315 15.00 -7.08 -7.30
CA LYS A 315 15.01 -5.86 -8.11
C LYS A 315 15.71 -4.73 -7.35
N GLY A 316 16.71 -4.10 -7.99
CA GLY A 316 17.50 -3.03 -7.38
C GLY A 316 18.47 -3.52 -6.30
N ALA A 317 18.94 -4.77 -6.41
CA ALA A 317 20.05 -5.27 -5.60
C ALA A 317 21.28 -4.35 -5.72
N ARG A 318 21.97 -4.15 -4.60
CA ARG A 318 23.14 -3.27 -4.49
C ARG A 318 24.11 -3.87 -3.45
N PRO A 319 25.38 -3.40 -3.36
CA PRO A 319 26.36 -3.96 -2.42
C PRO A 319 25.88 -3.94 -0.96
N ALA A 320 25.09 -2.92 -0.58
CA ALA A 320 24.54 -2.79 0.77
C ALA A 320 23.32 -3.69 1.05
N THR A 321 22.86 -4.47 0.08
CA THR A 321 21.78 -5.45 0.28
C THR A 321 22.33 -6.63 1.06
N ILE A 322 21.67 -7.00 2.16
CA ILE A 322 22.12 -8.10 3.02
C ILE A 322 21.20 -9.31 2.77
N PRO A 323 21.73 -10.48 2.36
CA PRO A 323 20.95 -11.70 2.18
C PRO A 323 20.09 -12.03 3.41
N GLY A 324 18.82 -12.38 3.20
CA GLY A 324 17.90 -12.75 4.28
C GLY A 324 17.43 -11.60 5.18
N ARG A 325 17.92 -10.36 5.00
CA ARG A 325 17.57 -9.24 5.89
C ARG A 325 16.73 -8.19 5.18
N CYS A 326 15.42 -8.27 5.37
CA CYS A 326 14.48 -7.27 4.86
C CYS A 326 13.98 -6.34 5.98
N LYS A 327 14.07 -5.02 5.74
CA LYS A 327 13.53 -3.99 6.66
C LYS A 327 12.03 -3.72 6.48
N GLY A 328 11.37 -4.45 5.56
CA GLY A 328 9.96 -4.27 5.25
C GLY A 328 9.07 -4.63 6.43
N ARG A 329 7.94 -3.91 6.56
CA ARG A 329 6.98 -4.13 7.67
C ARG A 329 6.45 -5.55 7.74
N ALA A 330 6.33 -6.26 6.62
CA ALA A 330 5.89 -7.67 6.58
C ALA A 330 6.67 -8.58 7.54
N HIS A 331 7.97 -8.31 7.70
CA HIS A 331 8.88 -9.12 8.51
C HIS A 331 8.98 -8.65 9.96
N GLN A 332 8.21 -7.65 10.37
CA GLN A 332 8.23 -7.20 11.76
C GLN A 332 7.14 -7.93 12.52
N LEU A 333 7.47 -8.43 13.72
CA LEU A 333 6.53 -9.16 14.57
C LEU A 333 5.25 -8.36 14.82
N GLN A 334 5.36 -7.05 15.00
CA GLN A 334 4.23 -6.15 15.23
C GLN A 334 3.23 -6.03 14.07
N HIS A 335 3.58 -6.52 12.88
CA HIS A 335 2.77 -6.45 11.66
C HIS A 335 2.33 -7.81 11.10
N LEU A 336 2.91 -8.93 11.56
CA LEU A 336 2.54 -10.31 11.16
C LEU A 336 2.19 -10.46 9.66
N GLY A 337 3.08 -9.98 8.77
CA GLY A 337 2.91 -10.11 7.31
C GLY A 337 2.08 -9.00 6.64
N ILE A 338 1.27 -8.27 7.39
CA ILE A 338 0.39 -7.21 6.85
C ILE A 338 1.19 -5.90 6.72
N ALA A 339 2.01 -5.81 5.68
CA ALA A 339 2.88 -4.65 5.42
C ALA A 339 2.15 -3.41 4.86
N GLY A 340 0.95 -3.61 4.34
CA GLY A 340 0.16 -2.63 3.61
C GLY A 340 -0.58 -1.63 4.50
N ARG A 341 -1.56 -0.94 3.89
CA ARG A 341 -2.46 -0.06 4.64
C ARG A 341 -3.45 -0.94 5.41
N ARG A 342 -3.48 -0.81 6.74
CA ARG A 342 -4.49 -1.45 7.58
C ARG A 342 -5.85 -0.80 7.47
N ILE A 343 -5.87 0.48 7.13
CA ILE A 343 -7.11 1.25 6.93
C ILE A 343 -7.22 1.51 5.44
N LEU A 344 -8.28 1.01 4.83
CA LEU A 344 -8.58 1.18 3.43
C LEU A 344 -9.81 2.09 3.30
N VAL A 345 -9.57 3.31 2.83
CA VAL A 345 -10.62 4.30 2.61
C VAL A 345 -10.70 4.59 1.13
N SER A 346 -11.90 4.48 0.56
CA SER A 346 -12.15 4.95 -0.80
C SER A 346 -11.86 6.46 -0.88
N ARG A 347 -11.18 6.91 -1.96
CA ARG A 347 -10.77 8.33 -2.11
C ARG A 347 -11.94 9.32 -1.98
N LYS A 348 -13.13 8.90 -2.40
CA LYS A 348 -14.35 9.70 -2.39
C LYS A 348 -15.14 9.62 -1.07
N TRP A 349 -14.65 8.89 -0.06
CA TRP A 349 -15.36 8.70 1.21
C TRP A 349 -15.62 10.03 1.94
N SER A 350 -14.57 10.82 2.14
CA SER A 350 -14.70 12.15 2.75
C SER A 350 -14.99 13.24 1.72
N ASN A 351 -14.74 12.97 0.44
CA ASN A 351 -14.69 13.97 -0.63
C ASN A 351 -13.72 15.13 -0.33
N LYS A 352 -12.66 14.86 0.46
CA LYS A 352 -11.63 15.82 0.89
C LYS A 352 -10.28 15.46 0.29
N THR A 353 -9.51 16.47 -0.09
CA THR A 353 -8.13 16.36 -0.53
C THR A 353 -7.18 16.12 0.65
N LEU A 354 -5.91 15.78 0.37
CA LEU A 354 -4.90 15.66 1.42
C LEU A 354 -4.60 17.01 2.10
N ASP A 355 -4.76 18.11 1.36
CA ASP A 355 -4.56 19.46 1.89
C ASP A 355 -5.72 19.85 2.80
N ASP A 356 -6.96 19.50 2.46
CA ASP A 356 -8.12 19.66 3.35
C ASP A 356 -7.90 18.90 4.67
N HIS A 357 -7.47 17.63 4.61
CA HIS A 357 -7.14 16.84 5.80
C HIS A 357 -5.94 17.40 6.59
N ARG A 358 -5.00 18.10 5.94
CA ARG A 358 -3.90 18.78 6.62
C ARG A 358 -4.41 20.03 7.34
N ALA A 359 -5.22 20.84 6.68
CA ALA A 359 -5.84 22.04 7.24
C ALA A 359 -6.75 21.69 8.44
N GLU A 360 -7.57 20.66 8.32
CA GLU A 360 -8.44 20.21 9.42
C GLU A 360 -7.67 19.73 10.64
N ARG A 361 -6.60 18.96 10.44
CA ARG A 361 -5.73 18.54 11.55
C ARG A 361 -5.01 19.73 12.20
N ALA A 362 -4.56 20.69 11.40
CA ALA A 362 -3.94 21.91 11.93
C ALA A 362 -4.94 22.73 12.76
N THR A 363 -6.17 22.91 12.27
CA THR A 363 -7.24 23.59 13.00
C THR A 363 -7.61 22.83 14.27
N PHE A 364 -7.74 21.51 14.24
CA PHE A 364 -8.01 20.70 15.42
C PHE A 364 -6.91 20.86 16.48
N VAL A 365 -5.64 20.75 16.10
CA VAL A 365 -4.52 20.93 17.03
C VAL A 365 -4.53 22.35 17.61
N ARG A 366 -4.78 23.38 16.79
CA ARG A 366 -4.85 24.76 17.26
C ARG A 366 -5.96 24.95 18.29
N GLN A 367 -7.17 24.45 18.01
CA GLN A 367 -8.31 24.49 18.92
C GLN A 367 -8.02 23.73 20.22
N LEU A 368 -7.37 22.57 20.14
CA LEU A 368 -7.02 21.77 21.30
C LEU A 368 -6.01 22.48 22.21
N LEU A 369 -4.98 23.09 21.61
CA LEU A 369 -3.98 23.88 22.35
C LEU A 369 -4.62 25.12 22.99
N GLU A 370 -5.47 25.84 22.25
CA GLU A 370 -6.22 27.00 22.75
C GLU A 370 -7.12 26.63 23.94
N GLN A 371 -7.86 25.52 23.86
CA GLN A 371 -8.69 25.01 24.96
C GLN A 371 -7.86 24.65 26.20
N ALA A 372 -6.63 24.16 26.01
CA ALA A 372 -5.71 23.87 27.10
C ALA A 372 -4.95 25.11 27.62
N GLY A 373 -5.23 26.31 27.08
CA GLY A 373 -4.52 27.54 27.41
C GLY A 373 -3.06 27.56 26.94
N ILE A 374 -2.66 26.64 26.08
CA ILE A 374 -1.30 26.57 25.53
C ILE A 374 -1.25 27.49 24.31
N GLN A 375 -0.63 28.66 24.50
CA GLN A 375 -0.29 29.53 23.39
C GLN A 375 0.89 28.94 22.62
N PRO A 376 0.78 28.72 21.29
CA PRO A 376 1.92 28.34 20.50
C PRO A 376 3.02 29.38 20.69
N SER A 377 4.23 28.92 21.04
CA SER A 377 5.39 29.81 21.21
C SER A 377 5.84 30.46 19.89
N HIS A 378 5.22 30.10 18.76
CA HIS A 378 5.54 30.56 17.41
C HIS A 378 4.23 30.80 16.66
N GLY A 379 3.81 32.06 16.57
CA GLY A 379 3.19 32.56 15.34
C GLY A 379 4.30 33.06 14.42
N PRO A 380 4.06 33.28 13.12
CA PRO A 380 4.80 34.36 12.47
C PRO A 380 4.56 35.58 13.36
N GLU A 381 5.59 36.10 14.00
CA GLU A 381 5.44 37.42 14.59
C GLU A 381 5.01 38.34 13.44
N ASP A 382 3.88 39.01 13.59
CA ASP A 382 3.29 39.82 12.52
C ASP A 382 4.11 41.12 12.34
N GLY A 383 5.37 40.96 11.94
CA GLY A 383 6.29 42.00 11.50
C GLY A 383 6.53 41.89 9.99
N PRO A 384 6.96 42.98 9.33
CA PRO A 384 7.26 42.96 7.91
C PRO A 384 8.59 42.22 7.66
N TYR A 385 8.55 40.88 7.64
CA TYR A 385 9.71 40.07 7.29
C TYR A 385 9.85 39.93 5.78
N LEU A 386 11.07 40.14 5.28
CA LEU A 386 11.46 39.75 3.94
C LEU A 386 12.12 38.36 4.03
N TRP A 387 11.55 37.38 3.34
CA TRP A 387 12.09 36.02 3.31
C TRP A 387 13.06 35.86 2.13
N GLU A 388 14.33 35.57 2.42
CA GLU A 388 15.33 35.24 1.40
C GLU A 388 15.71 33.74 1.45
N ARG A 389 16.11 33.17 0.32
CA ARG A 389 16.63 31.79 0.28
C ARG A 389 18.08 31.79 0.71
N THR A 390 18.39 31.01 1.74
CA THR A 390 19.74 30.90 2.26
C THR A 390 20.68 30.19 1.26
N ALA A 391 21.92 30.68 1.15
CA ALA A 391 22.94 30.11 0.27
C ALA A 391 23.76 29.02 1.02
N PRO A 392 24.35 28.02 0.33
CA PRO A 392 25.14 26.97 0.99
C PRO A 392 26.34 27.45 1.83
N ALA A 393 26.80 28.69 1.63
CA ALA A 393 27.92 29.32 2.33
C ALA A 393 27.50 30.49 3.24
N ASP A 394 26.20 30.64 3.50
CA ASP A 394 25.66 31.71 4.32
C ASP A 394 26.09 31.51 5.79
N PRO A 395 26.82 32.47 6.39
CA PRO A 395 27.38 32.36 7.74
C PRO A 395 26.31 32.42 8.83
N ASP A 396 25.11 32.91 8.53
CA ASP A 396 24.01 33.02 9.47
C ASP A 396 23.23 31.70 9.57
N ILE A 397 23.52 30.70 8.74
CA ILE A 397 22.95 29.36 8.86
C ILE A 397 23.72 28.55 9.91
N PRO A 398 23.07 28.08 10.99
CA PRO A 398 23.69 27.15 11.91
C PRO A 398 24.15 25.86 11.19
N PRO A 399 25.27 25.23 11.63
CA PRO A 399 25.70 23.96 11.07
C PRO A 399 24.58 22.91 11.08
N ARG A 400 24.56 22.02 10.08
CA ARG A 400 23.52 20.97 9.94
C ARG A 400 23.23 20.19 11.24
N PRO A 401 24.22 19.79 12.07
CA PRO A 401 23.94 19.17 13.37
C PRO A 401 23.10 20.05 14.31
N VAL A 402 23.35 21.36 14.34
CA VAL A 402 22.60 22.33 15.16
C VAL A 402 21.16 22.46 14.67
N LEU A 403 20.95 22.60 13.36
CA LEU A 403 19.61 22.62 12.75
C LEU A 403 18.83 21.33 13.06
N LEU A 404 19.49 20.18 12.98
CA LEU A 404 18.88 18.89 13.32
C LEU A 404 18.51 18.84 14.82
N MET A 405 19.37 19.33 15.70
CA MET A 405 19.08 19.39 17.14
C MET A 405 17.91 20.34 17.45
N GLN A 406 17.86 21.51 16.82
CA GLN A 406 16.74 22.45 16.93
C GLN A 406 15.43 21.84 16.45
N ALA A 407 15.42 21.21 15.28
CA ALA A 407 14.24 20.53 14.74
C ALA A 407 13.78 19.35 15.63
N VAL A 408 14.70 18.62 16.25
CA VAL A 408 14.39 17.56 17.22
C VAL A 408 13.78 18.15 18.49
N ALA A 409 14.39 19.21 19.05
CA ALA A 409 13.89 19.89 20.24
C ALA A 409 12.50 20.49 20.02
N GLU A 410 12.27 21.15 18.88
CA GLU A 410 10.98 21.66 18.45
C GLU A 410 9.93 20.55 18.36
N ARG A 411 10.27 19.43 17.71
CA ARG A 411 9.36 18.29 17.59
C ARG A 411 9.04 17.65 18.94
N GLN A 412 10.00 17.59 19.86
CA GLN A 412 9.77 17.10 21.22
C GLN A 412 8.84 18.04 21.99
N ARG A 413 9.06 19.36 21.90
CA ARG A 413 8.20 20.38 22.49
C ARG A 413 6.77 20.30 21.97
N TRP A 414 6.55 20.30 20.65
CA TRP A 414 5.20 20.18 20.08
C TRP A 414 4.48 18.89 20.51
N LYS A 415 5.23 17.79 20.62
CA LYS A 415 4.66 16.53 21.12
C LYS A 415 4.26 16.65 22.60
N ALA A 416 5.08 17.29 23.42
CA ALA A 416 4.78 17.51 24.83
C ALA A 416 3.56 18.44 25.01
N GLU A 417 3.51 19.57 24.29
CA GLU A 417 2.38 20.51 24.27
C GLU A 417 1.08 19.82 23.85
N TYR A 418 1.10 19.07 22.75
CA TYR A 418 -0.07 18.31 22.28
C TYR A 418 -0.52 17.27 23.32
N THR A 419 0.42 16.54 23.92
CA THR A 419 0.11 15.53 24.95
C THR A 419 -0.49 16.17 26.20
N ALA A 420 0.08 17.30 26.65
CA ALA A 420 -0.44 18.07 27.77
C ALA A 420 -1.85 18.60 27.49
N ALA A 421 -2.09 19.11 26.27
CA ALA A 421 -3.42 19.58 25.87
C ALA A 421 -4.45 18.45 25.84
N GLN A 422 -4.08 17.27 25.32
CA GLN A 422 -4.95 16.09 25.37
C GLN A 422 -5.29 15.67 26.81
N LEU A 423 -4.32 15.73 27.73
CA LEU A 423 -4.55 15.39 29.14
C LEU A 423 -5.43 16.43 29.86
N ALA A 424 -5.29 17.71 29.51
CA ALA A 424 -6.02 18.81 30.16
C ALA A 424 -7.48 18.94 29.70
N THR A 425 -7.78 18.63 28.44
CA THR A 425 -9.11 18.86 27.84
C THR A 425 -10.04 17.64 27.93
N GLY A 426 -9.54 16.45 28.29
CA GLY A 426 -10.34 15.22 28.32
C GLY A 426 -10.67 14.71 26.91
N ASP A 427 -11.89 14.19 26.71
CA ASP A 427 -12.34 13.72 25.39
C ASP A 427 -12.43 14.91 24.40
N PRO A 428 -12.02 14.72 23.13
CA PRO A 428 -12.03 15.79 22.14
C PRO A 428 -13.46 16.32 21.88
N PRO A 429 -13.61 17.61 21.56
CA PRO A 429 -14.93 18.20 21.31
C PRO A 429 -15.66 17.46 20.19
N LEU A 430 -16.89 17.01 20.48
CA LEU A 430 -17.81 16.37 19.53
C LEU A 430 -18.33 17.40 18.50
N ALA A 431 -17.47 17.90 17.63
CA ALA A 431 -17.93 18.57 16.43
C ALA A 431 -18.50 17.52 15.47
N LEU A 432 -19.82 17.37 15.47
CA LEU A 432 -20.61 16.46 14.62
C LEU A 432 -20.55 16.88 13.15
N ASN A 433 -19.37 16.78 12.52
CA ASN A 433 -19.21 16.93 11.09
C ASN A 433 -19.57 15.61 10.38
N TYR A 434 -20.86 15.26 10.39
CA TYR A 434 -21.40 14.21 9.52
C TYR A 434 -21.29 14.68 8.07
N SER A 435 -20.27 14.19 7.35
CA SER A 435 -19.97 14.57 5.96
C SER A 435 -20.99 14.08 4.92
N ALA A 436 -22.22 13.75 5.34
CA ALA A 436 -23.23 13.10 4.51
C ALA A 436 -24.64 13.72 4.61
N ALA A 437 -24.83 14.84 5.32
CA ALA A 437 -26.13 15.50 5.41
C ALA A 437 -26.34 16.63 4.39
N GLY A 438 -25.30 17.07 3.67
CA GLY A 438 -25.41 18.12 2.66
C GLY A 438 -25.77 17.56 1.30
N ASP A 439 -26.99 17.85 0.83
CA ASP A 439 -27.42 17.63 -0.55
C ASP A 439 -26.62 18.58 -1.46
N GLN A 440 -25.43 18.16 -1.90
CA GLN A 440 -24.66 18.90 -2.90
C GLN A 440 -25.10 18.50 -4.31
N ALA A 441 -26.29 18.95 -4.66
CA ALA A 441 -26.66 19.22 -6.04
C ALA A 441 -26.60 20.74 -6.24
N SER A 442 -25.45 21.25 -6.68
CA SER A 442 -25.40 22.59 -7.29
C SER A 442 -25.28 22.42 -8.81
N PRO A 443 -26.27 22.86 -9.61
CA PRO A 443 -26.12 22.96 -11.04
C PRO A 443 -25.14 24.08 -11.38
N GLY A 444 -24.30 23.85 -12.38
CA GLY A 444 -23.31 24.82 -12.84
C GLY A 444 -23.97 26.13 -13.25
N ARG A 445 -23.52 27.23 -12.64
CA ARG A 445 -23.69 28.57 -13.22
C ARG A 445 -22.72 28.69 -14.38
N THR A 446 -23.19 28.43 -15.59
CA THR A 446 -22.60 29.00 -16.80
C THR A 446 -23.24 30.37 -17.04
N SER A 447 -22.39 31.40 -16.94
CA SER A 447 -22.62 32.72 -17.47
C SER A 447 -22.89 32.67 -18.98
N ALA A 448 -24.01 33.22 -19.42
CA ALA A 448 -24.19 33.70 -20.79
C ALA A 448 -25.04 34.97 -20.75
N ASN A 449 -24.38 36.08 -21.08
CA ASN A 449 -24.95 37.38 -21.40
C ASN A 449 -25.43 37.33 -22.86
N GLN A 450 -26.63 37.86 -23.15
CA GLN A 450 -27.15 38.47 -24.40
C GLN A 450 -28.70 38.38 -24.37
N SER A 451 -29.43 39.43 -24.00
CA SER A 451 -29.86 40.63 -24.76
C SER A 451 -30.99 40.39 -25.77
N MET A 452 -32.10 41.11 -25.56
CA MET A 452 -33.21 41.44 -26.49
C MET A 452 -34.04 40.23 -26.99
N ALA A 453 -35.37 40.27 -27.13
CA ALA A 453 -36.32 41.33 -27.46
C ALA A 453 -37.76 40.85 -27.17
N ALA A 454 -38.67 41.83 -26.98
CA ALA A 454 -40.14 41.75 -26.89
C ALA A 454 -40.75 41.15 -25.61
#